data_AF-A0A7V9D7P5-F1
#
_entry.id   AF-A0A7V9D7P5-F1
#
_cell.length_a   1.000
_cell.length_b   1.000
_cell.length_c   1.000
_cell.angle_alpha   90.00
_cell.angle_beta   90.00
_cell.angle_gamma   90.00
#
_symmetry.space_group_name_H-M   'P 1'
#
loop_
_entity.id
_entity.type
_entity.pdbx_description
1 polymer ?
#
loop_
_entity_poly.entity_id
_entity_poly.type
_entity_poly.pdbx_seq_one_letter_code
_entity_poly.pdbx_strand_id
1 'polypeptide(L)'
;MKRAALLLAALSLAAACEAAPPPVIELPPPPQPPAALNRKSAASPRVRVTIAGGPLTHPAMSAAVSEIKQLRLWGGMTEHLTRLHIRARPGERAVPQDRHLADSLYRTTRTDGRYCRVTFYPRAMRDDLAKQRHYYSQDRLPAEPPTMDEFWVAILAHELTHCRDRISSRSEKVALRVERRVLKGLRAR
;
A
#
# COMPACT_ATOMS: atom_id res chain seq x y z
N MET A 1 -51.82 44.85 -33.59
CA MET A 1 -52.15 43.83 -34.61
C MET A 1 -51.81 42.45 -34.05
N LYS A 2 -52.78 41.53 -34.11
CA LYS A 2 -52.66 40.05 -34.23
C LYS A 2 -51.85 39.31 -33.13
N ARG A 3 -52.54 38.58 -32.22
CA ARG A 3 -52.87 37.12 -32.24
C ARG A 3 -51.71 36.25 -31.68
N ALA A 4 -51.91 35.61 -30.51
CA ALA A 4 -52.29 34.19 -30.30
C ALA A 4 -51.11 33.22 -30.56
N ALA A 5 -50.81 32.12 -29.86
CA ALA A 5 -51.50 31.19 -28.93
C ALA A 5 -50.37 30.47 -28.12
N LEU A 6 -50.58 29.87 -26.94
CA LEU A 6 -51.18 28.57 -26.65
C LEU A 6 -51.45 28.50 -25.12
N LEU A 7 -52.69 28.35 -24.65
CA LEU A 7 -53.36 27.07 -24.29
C LEU A 7 -52.73 26.37 -23.06
N LEU A 8 -53.21 26.59 -21.83
CA LEU A 8 -54.42 26.02 -21.19
C LEU A 8 -54.55 24.49 -21.32
N ALA A 9 -54.24 23.78 -20.25
CA ALA A 9 -54.94 22.56 -19.82
C ALA A 9 -54.72 22.36 -18.32
N ALA A 10 -55.38 23.22 -17.54
CA ALA A 10 -55.57 23.06 -16.12
C ALA A 10 -56.94 22.40 -15.87
N LEU A 11 -56.97 21.49 -14.91
CA LEU A 11 -58.13 20.93 -14.20
C LEU A 11 -59.17 20.10 -14.98
N SER A 12 -59.17 18.80 -14.68
CA SER A 12 -60.32 17.94 -14.29
C SER A 12 -59.70 16.55 -14.02
N LEU A 13 -59.82 15.88 -12.88
CA LEU A 13 -61.00 15.54 -12.11
C LEU A 13 -60.67 15.45 -10.60
N ALA A 14 -61.56 16.00 -9.79
CA ALA A 14 -61.76 15.56 -8.42
C ALA A 14 -62.54 14.23 -8.42
N ALA A 15 -62.14 13.27 -7.60
CA ALA A 15 -63.06 12.33 -6.96
C ALA A 15 -62.36 11.63 -5.79
N ALA A 16 -62.99 11.77 -4.63
CA ALA A 16 -62.74 11.16 -3.33
C ALA A 16 -62.08 9.77 -3.35
N CYS A 17 -61.06 9.62 -2.50
CA CYS A 17 -60.91 8.41 -1.69
C CYS A 17 -60.15 8.79 -0.41
N GLU A 18 -60.93 9.04 0.63
CA GLU A 18 -60.47 9.12 2.01
C GLU A 18 -59.98 7.71 2.40
N ALA A 19 -58.69 7.45 2.20
CA ALA A 19 -58.06 6.21 2.61
C ALA A 19 -57.58 6.35 4.05
N ALA A 20 -58.14 5.52 4.92
CA ALA A 20 -57.75 5.40 6.33
C ALA A 20 -56.21 5.28 6.47
N PRO A 21 -55.61 5.84 7.54
CA PRO A 21 -54.18 5.69 7.76
C PRO A 21 -53.84 4.20 7.88
N PRO A 22 -52.72 3.74 7.30
CA PRO A 22 -52.32 2.35 7.40
C PRO A 22 -52.08 1.98 8.87
N PRO A 23 -52.41 0.76 9.30
CA PRO A 23 -52.12 0.31 10.65
C PRO A 23 -50.60 0.33 10.88
N VAL A 24 -50.18 0.91 12.00
CA VAL A 24 -48.81 0.83 12.47
C VAL A 24 -48.56 -0.62 12.87
N ILE A 25 -47.83 -1.36 12.04
CA ILE A 25 -47.32 -2.68 12.39
C ILE A 25 -46.09 -2.44 13.28
N GLU A 26 -46.22 -2.69 14.57
CA GLU A 26 -45.06 -2.78 15.47
C GLU A 26 -44.22 -3.99 15.04
N LEU A 27 -43.15 -3.72 14.31
CA LEU A 27 -42.14 -4.72 14.02
C LEU A 27 -41.42 -5.07 15.33
N PRO A 28 -41.28 -6.36 15.68
CA PRO A 28 -40.46 -6.75 16.81
C PRO A 28 -39.05 -6.20 16.62
N PRO A 29 -38.37 -5.79 17.70
CA PRO A 29 -37.01 -5.27 17.60
C PRO A 29 -36.12 -6.31 16.91
N PRO A 30 -35.19 -5.87 16.03
CA PRO A 30 -34.30 -6.78 15.34
C PRO A 30 -33.56 -7.65 16.36
N PRO A 31 -33.33 -8.94 16.07
CA PRO A 31 -32.60 -9.82 16.97
C PRO A 31 -31.24 -9.16 17.28
N GLN A 32 -30.92 -9.07 18.57
CA GLN A 32 -29.62 -8.54 18.99
C GLN A 32 -28.52 -9.37 18.29
N PRO A 33 -27.51 -8.71 17.69
CA PRO A 33 -26.41 -9.44 17.08
C PRO A 33 -25.79 -10.36 18.14
N PRO A 34 -25.47 -11.62 17.79
CA PRO A 34 -24.87 -12.54 18.74
C PRO A 34 -23.63 -11.89 19.34
N ALA A 35 -23.49 -11.99 20.67
CA ALA A 35 -22.34 -11.49 21.40
C ALA A 35 -21.08 -11.88 20.65
N ALA A 36 -20.29 -10.88 20.24
CA ALA A 36 -19.08 -11.10 19.47
C ALA A 36 -18.22 -12.11 20.21
N LEU A 37 -18.13 -13.33 19.66
CA LEU A 37 -17.25 -14.37 20.18
C LEU A 37 -15.88 -13.72 20.26
N ASN A 38 -15.42 -13.51 21.49
CA ASN A 38 -14.14 -12.92 21.81
C ASN A 38 -13.09 -13.97 21.44
N ARG A 39 -12.86 -14.14 20.12
CA ARG A 39 -11.71 -14.85 19.57
C ARG A 39 -10.54 -14.06 20.11
N LYS A 40 -9.96 -14.54 21.21
CA LYS A 40 -8.60 -14.18 21.64
C LYS A 40 -7.77 -14.25 20.36
N SER A 41 -7.45 -13.07 19.82
CA SER A 41 -6.76 -12.96 18.55
C SER A 41 -5.42 -13.62 18.78
N ALA A 42 -5.27 -14.87 18.32
CA ALA A 42 -4.02 -15.59 18.45
C ALA A 42 -2.96 -14.70 17.81
N ALA A 43 -1.99 -14.23 18.61
CA ALA A 43 -1.01 -13.27 18.14
C ALA A 43 -0.42 -13.80 16.83
N SER A 44 -0.63 -13.07 15.73
CA SER A 44 -0.16 -13.47 14.42
C SER A 44 1.34 -13.80 14.53
N PRO A 45 1.77 -14.99 14.09
CA PRO A 45 3.17 -15.39 14.24
C PRO A 45 4.07 -14.33 13.59
N ARG A 46 5.06 -13.84 14.34
CA ARG A 46 5.99 -12.83 13.86
C ARG A 46 6.75 -13.37 12.65
N VAL A 47 6.81 -12.59 11.57
CA VAL A 47 7.60 -12.94 10.38
C VAL A 47 9.06 -13.23 10.76
N ARG A 48 9.61 -14.33 10.25
CA ARG A 48 11.04 -14.61 10.36
C ARG A 48 11.79 -13.90 9.24
N VAL A 49 12.72 -13.02 9.60
CA VAL A 49 13.52 -12.23 8.65
C VAL A 49 14.91 -12.84 8.51
N THR A 50 15.33 -13.08 7.27
CA THR A 50 16.71 -13.45 6.92
C THR A 50 17.28 -12.38 6.00
N ILE A 51 18.47 -11.88 6.32
CA ILE A 51 19.17 -10.86 5.52
C ILE A 51 20.44 -11.49 4.96
N ALA A 52 20.56 -11.54 3.64
CA ALA A 52 21.73 -12.06 2.94
C ALA A 52 22.37 -10.95 2.08
N GLY A 53 23.40 -10.31 2.62
CA GLY A 53 24.15 -9.25 1.95
C GLY A 53 25.64 -9.31 2.24
N GLY A 54 26.44 -8.64 1.42
CA GLY A 54 27.86 -8.42 1.69
C GLY A 54 28.09 -7.35 2.75
N PRO A 55 29.37 -7.05 3.08
CA PRO A 55 29.75 -6.15 4.18
C PRO A 55 29.10 -4.77 4.15
N LEU A 56 28.85 -4.21 2.96
CA LEU A 56 28.24 -2.88 2.81
C LEU A 56 26.70 -2.92 2.78
N THR A 57 26.13 -3.97 2.21
CA THR A 57 24.67 -4.05 1.98
C THR A 57 23.91 -4.65 3.17
N HIS A 58 24.55 -5.54 3.94
CA HIS A 58 23.88 -6.16 5.10
C HIS A 58 23.51 -5.11 6.17
N PRO A 59 24.40 -4.19 6.57
CA PRO A 59 24.05 -3.12 7.50
C PRO A 59 22.92 -2.24 6.98
N ALA A 60 22.97 -1.82 5.70
CA ALA A 60 21.94 -0.99 5.10
C ALA A 60 20.54 -1.66 5.10
N MET A 61 20.46 -2.94 4.70
CA MET A 61 19.20 -3.69 4.73
C MET A 61 18.68 -3.90 6.17
N SER A 62 19.59 -4.12 7.13
CA SER A 62 19.24 -4.27 8.55
C SER A 62 18.71 -2.95 9.14
N ALA A 63 19.35 -1.83 8.81
CA ALA A 63 18.91 -0.50 9.17
C ALA A 63 17.53 -0.19 8.57
N ALA A 64 17.32 -0.50 7.29
CA ALA A 64 16.02 -0.33 6.63
C ALA A 64 14.89 -1.07 7.36
N VAL A 65 15.12 -2.33 7.77
CA VAL A 65 14.15 -3.09 8.58
C VAL A 65 13.89 -2.40 9.93
N SER A 66 14.94 -1.97 10.61
CA SER A 66 14.82 -1.28 11.91
C SER A 66 14.04 0.03 11.79
N GLU A 67 14.29 0.83 10.75
CA GLU A 67 13.58 2.08 10.52
C GLU A 67 12.08 1.88 10.26
N ILE A 68 11.70 0.89 9.42
CA ILE A 68 10.29 0.54 9.20
C ILE A 68 9.62 0.13 10.52
N LYS A 69 10.33 -0.57 11.41
CA LYS A 69 9.83 -0.94 12.75
C LYS A 69 9.66 0.28 13.64
N GLN A 70 10.63 1.19 13.68
CA GLN A 70 10.53 2.42 14.46
C GLN A 70 9.39 3.31 13.97
N LEU A 71 9.11 3.32 12.66
CA LEU A 71 7.96 4.01 12.06
C LEU A 71 6.61 3.32 12.37
N ARG A 72 6.62 2.19 13.07
CA ARG A 72 5.43 1.37 13.40
C ARG A 72 4.67 0.88 12.16
N LEU A 73 5.35 0.76 11.02
CA LEU A 73 4.76 0.27 9.77
C LEU A 73 4.99 -1.23 9.55
N TRP A 74 5.94 -1.82 10.27
CA TRP A 74 6.36 -3.22 10.09
C TRP A 74 5.22 -4.25 10.20
N GLY A 75 4.34 -4.09 11.19
CA GLY A 75 3.23 -5.01 11.43
C GLY A 75 2.32 -5.13 10.21
N GLY A 76 1.75 -4.01 9.76
CA GLY A 76 0.84 -3.99 8.60
C GLY A 76 1.50 -4.37 7.27
N MET A 77 2.83 -4.27 7.17
CA MET A 77 3.60 -4.70 5.99
C MET A 77 3.93 -6.20 6.00
N THR A 78 3.97 -6.85 7.16
CA THR A 78 4.54 -8.20 7.28
C THR A 78 3.66 -9.21 8.00
N GLU A 79 2.51 -8.81 8.57
CA GLU A 79 1.58 -9.69 9.30
C GLU A 79 1.07 -10.87 8.47
N HIS A 80 1.07 -10.73 7.15
CA HIS A 80 0.67 -11.77 6.22
C HIS A 80 1.82 -12.72 5.85
N LEU A 81 3.03 -12.53 6.38
CA LEU A 81 4.22 -13.32 6.04
C LEU A 81 4.62 -14.24 7.19
N THR A 82 4.98 -15.46 6.84
CA THR A 82 5.67 -16.38 7.75
C THR A 82 7.19 -16.18 7.65
N ARG A 83 7.69 -15.89 6.44
CA ARG A 83 9.12 -15.71 6.15
C ARG A 83 9.34 -14.54 5.19
N LEU A 84 10.37 -13.75 5.48
CA LEU A 84 10.87 -12.67 4.65
C LEU A 84 12.37 -12.87 4.42
N HIS A 85 12.79 -13.00 3.18
CA HIS A 85 14.20 -13.06 2.81
C HIS A 85 14.59 -11.79 2.06
N ILE A 86 15.47 -11.00 2.65
CA ILE A 86 15.99 -9.77 2.07
C ILE A 86 17.41 -10.05 1.61
N ARG A 87 17.74 -9.72 0.37
CA ARG A 87 19.09 -9.91 -0.17
C ARG A 87 19.49 -8.78 -1.09
N ALA A 88 20.79 -8.64 -1.32
CA ALA A 88 21.34 -7.72 -2.31
C ALA A 88 22.19 -8.50 -3.33
N ARG A 89 22.09 -8.15 -4.62
CA ARG A 89 22.94 -8.69 -5.67
C ARG A 89 24.05 -7.69 -6.02
N PRO A 90 25.32 -7.96 -5.66
CA PRO A 90 26.44 -7.10 -6.03
C PRO A 90 26.92 -7.45 -7.46
N GLY A 91 26.66 -6.58 -8.45
CA GLY A 91 27.32 -6.71 -9.77
C GLY A 91 26.62 -6.01 -10.94
N GLU A 92 27.41 -5.54 -11.91
CA GLU A 92 26.93 -4.84 -13.12
C GLU A 92 26.09 -5.72 -14.04
N ARG A 93 26.39 -7.03 -14.10
CA ARG A 93 25.63 -8.02 -14.88
C ARG A 93 24.33 -8.49 -14.20
N ALA A 94 24.08 -8.03 -12.98
CA ALA A 94 22.95 -8.47 -12.17
C ALA A 94 21.78 -7.47 -12.13
N VAL A 95 21.92 -6.30 -12.78
CA VAL A 95 20.84 -5.32 -12.91
C VAL A 95 19.95 -5.74 -14.09
N PRO A 96 18.65 -6.01 -13.88
CA PRO A 96 17.75 -6.34 -14.98
C PRO A 96 17.65 -5.17 -15.98
N GLN A 97 17.41 -5.49 -17.25
CA GLN A 97 17.43 -4.50 -18.35
C GLN A 97 16.36 -3.41 -18.19
N ASP A 98 15.30 -3.72 -17.46
CA ASP A 98 14.20 -2.83 -17.05
C ASP A 98 14.60 -1.82 -15.96
N ARG A 99 15.85 -1.89 -15.44
CA ARG A 99 16.42 -0.99 -14.43
C ARG A 99 15.69 -1.01 -13.09
N HIS A 100 15.08 -2.13 -12.71
CA HIS A 100 14.49 -2.26 -11.39
C HIS A 100 15.51 -2.01 -10.28
N LEU A 101 15.10 -1.26 -9.25
CA LEU A 101 15.93 -0.92 -8.08
C LEU A 101 15.94 -2.05 -7.06
N ALA A 102 14.82 -2.76 -6.97
CA ALA A 102 14.65 -4.01 -6.27
C ALA A 102 13.54 -4.83 -6.94
N ASP A 103 13.48 -6.12 -6.61
CA ASP A 103 12.37 -7.00 -6.99
C ASP A 103 11.82 -7.70 -5.75
N SER A 104 10.50 -7.87 -5.72
CA SER A 104 9.80 -8.73 -4.78
C SER A 104 9.26 -9.99 -5.45
N LEU A 105 9.39 -11.12 -4.76
CA LEU A 105 8.79 -12.39 -5.14
C LEU A 105 7.98 -12.92 -3.97
N TYR A 106 6.66 -12.92 -4.12
CA TYR A 106 5.74 -13.55 -3.19
C TYR A 106 5.41 -14.98 -3.64
N ARG A 107 5.47 -15.93 -2.70
CA ARG A 107 5.05 -17.33 -2.91
C ARG A 107 4.33 -17.86 -1.68
N THR A 108 3.37 -18.74 -1.90
CA THR A 108 2.78 -19.56 -0.84
C THR A 108 3.24 -20.99 -1.07
N THR A 109 3.92 -21.60 -0.10
CA THR A 109 4.33 -23.03 -0.17
C THR A 109 3.75 -23.80 1.03
N ARG A 110 3.58 -25.12 0.88
CA ARG A 110 3.10 -25.99 1.98
C ARG A 110 4.07 -26.02 3.16
N THR A 111 5.37 -25.86 2.90
CA THR A 111 6.46 -25.98 3.88
C THR A 111 6.83 -24.65 4.54
N ASP A 112 6.85 -23.55 3.78
CA ASP A 112 7.32 -22.24 4.24
C ASP A 112 6.17 -21.28 4.60
N GLY A 113 4.93 -21.67 4.31
CA GLY A 113 3.77 -20.81 4.43
C GLY A 113 3.82 -19.66 3.43
N ARG A 114 3.56 -18.44 3.91
CA ARG A 114 3.57 -17.22 3.09
C ARG A 114 4.98 -16.62 3.10
N TYR A 115 5.64 -16.65 1.97
CA TYR A 115 7.05 -16.28 1.78
C TYR A 115 7.16 -15.08 0.84
N CYS A 116 7.96 -14.09 1.26
CA CYS A 116 8.36 -12.97 0.41
C CYS A 116 9.88 -12.93 0.30
N ARG A 117 10.40 -12.72 -0.91
CA ARG A 117 11.81 -12.43 -1.15
C ARG A 117 11.97 -11.06 -1.78
N VAL A 118 12.72 -10.18 -1.14
CA VAL A 118 13.12 -8.88 -1.68
C VAL A 118 14.58 -8.96 -2.13
N THR A 119 14.85 -8.58 -3.37
CA THR A 119 16.20 -8.56 -3.97
C THR A 119 16.54 -7.14 -4.38
N PHE A 120 17.50 -6.52 -3.69
CA PHE A 120 17.99 -5.20 -4.05
C PHE A 120 19.09 -5.24 -5.11
N TYR A 121 19.15 -4.18 -5.92
CA TYR A 121 20.20 -3.90 -6.91
C TYR A 121 20.92 -2.59 -6.55
N PRO A 122 21.91 -2.62 -5.63
CA PRO A 122 22.51 -1.41 -5.06
C PRO A 122 23.14 -0.47 -6.09
N ARG A 123 23.64 -0.98 -7.21
CA ARG A 123 24.16 -0.14 -8.30
C ARG A 123 23.04 0.67 -8.96
N ALA A 124 21.93 0.02 -9.33
CA ALA A 124 20.78 0.69 -9.90
C ALA A 124 20.21 1.75 -8.95
N MET A 125 20.15 1.46 -7.64
CA MET A 125 19.74 2.44 -6.63
C MET A 125 20.68 3.67 -6.58
N ARG A 126 22.00 3.46 -6.62
CA ARG A 126 22.96 4.59 -6.64
C ARG A 126 22.82 5.42 -7.92
N ASP A 127 22.71 4.75 -9.06
CA ASP A 127 22.60 5.40 -10.37
C ASP A 127 21.30 6.23 -10.47
N ASP A 128 20.18 5.66 -9.99
CA ASP A 128 18.90 6.37 -9.94
C ASP A 128 18.96 7.56 -8.98
N LEU A 129 19.54 7.39 -7.79
CA LEU A 129 19.66 8.49 -6.84
C LEU A 129 20.57 9.62 -7.34
N ALA A 130 21.67 9.28 -8.03
CA ALA A 130 22.52 10.26 -8.69
C ALA A 130 21.76 11.03 -9.77
N LYS A 131 20.93 10.34 -10.57
CA LYS A 131 20.06 10.96 -11.57
C LYS A 131 19.02 11.89 -10.94
N GLN A 132 18.39 11.47 -9.84
CA GLN A 132 17.44 12.32 -9.10
C GLN A 132 18.13 13.58 -8.56
N ARG A 133 19.32 13.46 -7.96
CA ARG A 133 20.13 14.61 -7.50
C ARG A 133 20.48 15.56 -8.63
N HIS A 134 20.88 15.02 -9.77
CA HIS A 134 21.13 15.83 -10.95
C HIS A 134 19.87 16.60 -11.38
N TYR A 135 18.71 15.95 -11.48
CA TYR A 135 17.47 16.66 -11.84
C TYR A 135 17.01 17.68 -10.81
N TYR A 136 17.19 17.39 -9.52
CA TYR A 136 16.90 18.36 -8.46
C TYR A 136 17.81 19.59 -8.57
N SER A 137 19.11 19.42 -8.85
CA SER A 137 20.05 20.53 -9.07
C SER A 137 19.77 21.40 -10.31
N GLN A 138 18.80 21.00 -11.14
CA GLN A 138 18.36 21.72 -12.33
C GLN A 138 16.93 22.26 -12.16
N ASP A 139 16.39 22.27 -10.95
CA ASP A 139 15.00 22.63 -10.61
C ASP A 139 13.94 21.81 -11.39
N ARG A 140 14.32 20.60 -11.83
CA ARG A 140 13.43 19.69 -12.59
C ARG A 140 12.67 18.70 -11.70
N LEU A 141 13.01 18.63 -10.41
CA LEU A 141 12.28 17.86 -9.42
C LEU A 141 11.80 18.81 -8.30
N PRO A 142 10.53 18.71 -7.88
CA PRO A 142 9.96 19.64 -6.90
C PRO A 142 10.38 19.36 -5.45
N ALA A 143 11.05 18.23 -5.19
CA ALA A 143 11.41 17.80 -3.84
C ALA A 143 12.85 17.29 -3.81
N GLU A 144 13.53 17.56 -2.69
CA GLU A 144 14.88 17.06 -2.45
C GLU A 144 14.90 15.51 -2.46
N PRO A 145 15.81 14.89 -3.25
CA PRO A 145 15.97 13.45 -3.30
C PRO A 145 16.31 12.85 -1.92
N PRO A 146 15.98 11.57 -1.67
CA PRO A 146 16.31 10.94 -0.40
C PRO A 146 17.83 10.80 -0.17
N THR A 147 18.23 10.66 1.09
CA THR A 147 19.57 10.12 1.40
C THR A 147 19.63 8.65 0.96
N MET A 148 20.83 8.06 0.88
CA MET A 148 20.94 6.65 0.51
C MET A 148 20.21 5.75 1.53
N ASP A 149 20.30 6.09 2.82
CA ASP A 149 19.66 5.33 3.90
C ASP A 149 18.13 5.45 3.81
N GLU A 150 17.60 6.65 3.62
CA GLU A 150 16.17 6.86 3.35
C GLU A 150 15.70 6.05 2.14
N PHE A 151 16.53 5.98 1.09
CA PHE A 151 16.17 5.28 -0.13
C PHE A 151 16.09 3.76 0.06
N TRP A 152 17.01 3.17 0.84
CA TRP A 152 16.90 1.75 1.23
C TRP A 152 15.62 1.43 1.99
N VAL A 153 15.23 2.30 2.93
CA VAL A 153 13.99 2.13 3.71
C VAL A 153 12.76 2.25 2.82
N ALA A 154 12.75 3.26 1.95
CA ALA A 154 11.64 3.55 1.04
C ALA A 154 11.42 2.41 0.04
N ILE A 155 12.48 1.93 -0.62
CA ILE A 155 12.41 0.81 -1.56
C ILE A 155 12.04 -0.50 -0.84
N LEU A 156 12.55 -0.76 0.38
CA LEU A 156 12.11 -1.95 1.13
C LEU A 156 10.59 -1.92 1.39
N ALA A 157 10.06 -0.78 1.81
CA ALA A 157 8.63 -0.63 2.07
C ALA A 157 7.78 -0.74 0.80
N HIS A 158 8.29 -0.23 -0.32
CA HIS A 158 7.72 -0.39 -1.65
C HIS A 158 7.57 -1.89 -1.98
N GLU A 159 8.66 -2.65 -1.92
CA GLU A 159 8.66 -4.08 -2.26
C GLU A 159 7.81 -4.94 -1.32
N LEU A 160 7.78 -4.61 -0.02
CA LEU A 160 6.89 -5.29 0.92
C LEU A 160 5.41 -5.06 0.60
N THR A 161 5.07 -3.93 -0.02
CA THR A 161 3.70 -3.65 -0.46
C THR A 161 3.28 -4.60 -1.59
N HIS A 162 4.16 -4.86 -2.56
CA HIS A 162 3.91 -5.85 -3.61
C HIS A 162 3.75 -7.28 -3.08
N CYS A 163 4.43 -7.62 -1.99
CA CYS A 163 4.25 -8.91 -1.34
C CYS A 163 2.87 -9.10 -0.68
N ARG A 164 2.24 -8.01 -0.25
CA ARG A 164 0.87 -8.05 0.31
C ARG A 164 -0.18 -8.05 -0.79
N ASP A 165 -0.10 -7.07 -1.67
CA ASP A 165 -1.08 -6.81 -2.70
C ASP A 165 -0.48 -7.32 -4.01
N ARG A 166 -0.76 -8.59 -4.37
CA ARG A 166 -0.23 -9.27 -5.57
C ARG A 166 -0.03 -8.30 -6.75
N ILE A 167 1.11 -8.44 -7.44
CA ILE A 167 1.57 -7.54 -8.52
C ILE A 167 0.42 -7.26 -9.50
N SER A 168 -0.07 -6.03 -9.47
CA SER A 168 -1.08 -5.47 -10.38
C SER A 168 -0.81 -3.97 -10.52
N SER A 169 -1.29 -3.32 -11.57
CA SER A 169 -1.11 -1.86 -11.75
C SER A 169 -1.69 -1.03 -10.59
N ARG A 170 -2.66 -1.58 -9.85
CA ARG A 170 -3.18 -0.98 -8.60
C ARG A 170 -2.18 -1.13 -7.44
N SER A 171 -1.41 -2.21 -7.40
CA SER A 171 -0.35 -2.47 -6.40
C SER A 171 0.76 -1.41 -6.50
N GLU A 172 1.18 -1.02 -7.71
CA GLU A 172 2.21 0.00 -7.93
C GLU A 172 1.85 1.36 -7.33
N LYS A 173 0.63 1.84 -7.59
CA LYS A 173 0.15 3.12 -7.02
C LYS A 173 0.11 3.11 -5.49
N VAL A 174 -0.15 1.94 -4.89
CA VAL A 174 -0.15 1.78 -3.43
C VAL A 174 1.29 1.76 -2.92
N ALA A 175 2.19 1.04 -3.57
CA ALA A 175 3.62 0.99 -3.23
C ALA A 175 4.25 2.38 -3.24
N LEU A 176 4.03 3.18 -4.31
CA LEU A 176 4.48 4.57 -4.39
C LEU A 176 3.86 5.50 -3.33
N ARG A 177 2.65 5.21 -2.85
CA ARG A 177 2.04 5.96 -1.74
C ARG A 177 2.68 5.60 -0.41
N VAL A 178 2.98 4.32 -0.21
CA VAL A 178 3.69 3.82 0.98
C VAL A 178 5.10 4.38 1.02
N GLU A 179 5.81 4.38 -0.10
CA GLU A 179 7.14 4.97 -0.25
C GLU A 179 7.17 6.43 0.21
N ARG A 180 6.27 7.26 -0.33
CA ARG A 180 6.13 8.67 0.08
C ARG A 180 5.78 8.82 1.57
N ARG A 181 4.93 7.96 2.11
CA ARG A 181 4.58 7.97 3.54
C ARG A 181 5.79 7.65 4.42
N VAL A 182 6.61 6.68 4.01
CA VAL A 182 7.84 6.30 4.71
C VAL A 182 8.83 7.45 4.68
N LEU A 183 9.12 8.03 3.52
CA LEU A 183 10.02 9.17 3.38
C LEU A 183 9.56 10.36 4.23
N LYS A 184 8.26 10.70 4.20
CA LYS A 184 7.71 11.74 5.08
C LYS A 184 7.90 11.41 6.56
N GLY A 185 7.75 10.15 6.95
CA GLY A 185 7.91 9.71 8.33
C GLY A 185 9.36 9.76 8.82
N LEU A 186 10.33 9.46 7.95
CA LEU A 186 11.77 9.56 8.26
C LEU A 186 12.19 11.02 8.46
N ARG A 187 11.74 11.92 7.57
CA ARG A 187 12.09 13.35 7.59
C ARG A 187 11.40 14.17 8.67
N ALA A 188 10.36 13.63 9.31
CA ALA A 188 9.63 14.31 10.38
C ALA A 188 10.22 14.07 11.78
N ARG A 189 11.34 13.34 11.87
CA ARG A 189 12.08 13.09 13.11
C ARG A 189 13.25 14.04 13.22
#